data_AF-A0A7Y9IBJ7-F1
#
_entry.id   AF-A0A7Y9IBJ7-F1
#
_cell.length_a   1.000
_cell.length_b   1.000
_cell.length_c   1.000
_cell.angle_alpha   90.00
_cell.angle_beta   90.00
_cell.angle_gamma   90.00
#
_symmetry.space_group_name_H-M   'P 1'
#
loop_
_entity.id
_entity.type
_entity.pdbx_description
1 polymer ?
#
loop_
_entity_poly.entity_id
_entity_poly.type
_entity_poly.pdbx_seq_one_letter_code
_entity_poly.pdbx_strand_id
1 'polypeptide(L)'
;MVDSWLTGLLDDASAGPGPAITDDPILGSVVVPDDRLAAVDRELDVSEPVPCRVINTGGAGGLVALARRRFERLRVTGVRTGLRDLDDLAGAAARVAVAARELDPEVTIMIEIPDAPGWQRAVETAELEGLSAAVRDEGEIVERLEALIEADVPFVITGPAGSADRVVELIMIIAGIVDGTAPPAGPPDPDQGRRLRRRLLGIEVAEPAAIAQGLTDRGWPTAH
;
A
#
# COMPACT_ATOMS: atom_id res chain seq x y z
N MET A 1 -28.82 10.91 0.72
CA MET A 1 -27.49 10.85 1.35
C MET A 1 -26.87 9.57 0.86
N VAL A 2 -25.88 9.67 -0.02
CA VAL A 2 -25.19 8.51 -0.60
C VAL A 2 -24.00 8.24 0.32
N ASP A 3 -23.99 7.09 0.99
CA ASP A 3 -22.89 6.68 1.87
C ASP A 3 -21.64 6.46 1.00
N SER A 4 -20.71 7.42 1.07
CA SER A 4 -19.50 7.47 0.26
C SER A 4 -18.41 6.59 0.87
N TRP A 5 -18.50 5.28 0.66
CA TRP A 5 -17.54 4.30 1.18
C TRP A 5 -16.29 4.14 0.28
N LEU A 6 -16.25 4.76 -0.89
CA LEU A 6 -15.06 4.85 -1.75
C LEU A 6 -14.06 5.90 -1.29
N THR A 7 -14.52 6.82 -0.43
CA THR A 7 -13.74 7.88 0.19
C THR A 7 -12.46 7.33 0.83
N GLY A 8 -12.50 6.38 1.76
CA GLY A 8 -11.27 5.84 2.37
C GLY A 8 -10.34 5.01 1.45
N LEU A 9 -10.73 4.74 0.20
CA LEU A 9 -9.83 4.12 -0.79
C LEU A 9 -9.05 5.17 -1.59
N LEU A 10 -9.52 6.43 -1.59
CA LEU A 10 -9.02 7.50 -2.43
C LEU A 10 -8.88 8.87 -1.75
N ASP A 11 -9.34 9.07 -0.51
CA ASP A 11 -9.24 10.34 0.22
C ASP A 11 -9.82 10.37 1.67
N ASP A 12 -9.63 11.52 2.33
CA ASP A 12 -9.66 11.85 3.76
C ASP A 12 -10.87 11.45 4.64
N ALA A 13 -10.51 11.06 5.87
CA ALA A 13 -11.24 11.09 7.14
C ALA A 13 -12.65 10.42 7.25
N SER A 14 -12.69 9.31 8.01
CA SER A 14 -13.73 8.88 9.01
C SER A 14 -14.09 7.38 8.90
N ALA A 15 -14.42 6.61 9.96
CA ALA A 15 -14.20 6.62 11.43
C ALA A 15 -14.55 5.18 11.94
N GLY A 16 -14.05 4.77 13.12
CA GLY A 16 -13.99 3.39 13.67
C GLY A 16 -15.29 2.71 14.17
N PRO A 17 -15.29 1.79 15.19
CA PRO A 17 -14.23 1.43 16.15
C PRO A 17 -13.78 -0.06 16.08
N GLY A 18 -12.46 -0.24 16.02
CA GLY A 18 -11.68 -1.46 16.23
C GLY A 18 -10.25 -1.02 16.60
N PRO A 19 -9.37 -1.88 17.16
CA PRO A 19 -8.07 -1.45 17.71
C PRO A 19 -7.33 -0.59 16.67
N ALA A 20 -7.01 0.63 17.09
CA ALA A 20 -6.81 1.79 16.23
C ALA A 20 -5.67 1.60 15.22
N ILE A 21 -6.03 1.49 13.94
CA ILE A 21 -5.15 1.80 12.81
C ILE A 21 -5.03 3.33 12.79
N THR A 22 -3.92 3.85 13.29
CA THR A 22 -3.62 5.29 13.38
C THR A 22 -3.03 5.81 12.07
N ASP A 23 -3.71 6.81 11.50
CA ASP A 23 -3.24 7.93 10.67
C ASP A 23 -2.09 7.71 9.66
N ASP A 24 -2.40 7.17 8.48
CA ASP A 24 -1.90 7.76 7.22
C ASP A 24 -2.63 7.22 5.98
N PRO A 25 -3.57 7.99 5.38
CA PRO A 25 -4.24 7.60 4.16
C PRO A 25 -3.31 7.64 2.94
N ILE A 26 -3.68 6.82 1.95
CA ILE A 26 -2.86 6.40 0.80
C ILE A 26 -2.63 7.47 -0.28
N LEU A 27 -3.16 8.68 -0.11
CA LEU A 27 -2.90 9.85 -0.95
C LEU A 27 -2.63 11.04 -0.01
N GLY A 28 -1.36 11.29 0.32
CA GLY A 28 -0.97 12.36 1.25
C GLY A 28 0.44 12.24 1.82
N SER A 29 0.99 11.02 1.90
CA SER A 29 2.37 10.82 2.37
C SER A 29 3.38 11.13 1.27
N VAL A 30 4.39 11.96 1.57
CA VAL A 30 5.52 12.19 0.65
C VAL A 30 6.27 10.87 0.47
N VAL A 31 6.46 10.41 -0.77
CA VAL A 31 7.25 9.20 -1.06
C VAL A 31 8.68 9.59 -1.37
N VAL A 32 9.64 9.10 -0.58
CA VAL A 32 11.05 9.50 -0.69
C VAL A 32 11.96 8.27 -0.76
N PRO A 33 12.86 8.19 -1.76
CA PRO A 33 13.93 7.19 -1.77
C PRO A 33 14.85 7.32 -0.55
N ASP A 34 15.33 6.19 -0.02
CA ASP A 34 16.16 6.12 1.19
C ASP A 34 17.48 6.90 1.11
N ASP A 35 18.04 7.06 -0.09
CA ASP A 35 19.24 7.86 -0.39
C ASP A 35 18.97 9.37 -0.45
N ARG A 36 17.71 9.79 -0.58
CA ARG A 36 17.29 11.21 -0.64
C ARG A 36 16.74 11.75 0.68
N LEU A 37 16.36 10.89 1.62
CA LEU A 37 15.70 11.29 2.88
C LEU A 37 16.41 12.43 3.62
N ALA A 38 17.72 12.32 3.82
CA ALA A 38 18.47 13.33 4.56
C ALA A 38 18.61 14.67 3.82
N ALA A 39 18.47 14.67 2.49
CA ALA A 39 18.44 15.90 1.70
C ALA A 39 17.06 16.57 1.82
N VAL A 40 16.00 15.79 1.61
CA VAL A 40 14.61 16.27 1.72
C VAL A 40 14.33 16.82 3.12
N ASP A 41 14.71 16.10 4.18
CA ASP A 41 14.54 16.54 5.57
C ASP A 41 15.19 17.91 5.83
N ARG A 42 16.38 18.17 5.26
CA ARG A 42 17.07 19.47 5.41
C ARG A 42 16.47 20.59 4.56
N GLU A 43 15.76 20.27 3.49
CA GLU A 43 15.17 21.25 2.57
C GLU A 43 13.76 21.67 2.97
N LEU A 44 13.03 20.84 3.71
CA LEU A 44 11.68 21.18 4.18
C LEU A 44 11.71 22.38 5.13
N ASP A 45 10.78 23.32 4.92
CA ASP A 45 10.55 24.44 5.84
C ASP A 45 9.13 24.31 6.39
N VAL A 46 9.00 23.45 7.40
CA VAL A 46 7.73 23.04 8.01
C VAL A 46 7.87 23.09 9.53
N SER A 47 6.80 23.49 10.21
CA SER A 47 6.76 23.55 11.67
C SER A 47 6.49 22.20 12.34
N GLU A 48 5.90 21.25 11.61
CA GLU A 48 5.57 19.91 12.08
C GLU A 48 6.16 18.86 11.13
N PRO A 49 6.59 17.69 11.65
CA PRO A 49 7.11 16.62 10.80
C PRO A 49 6.08 16.12 9.79
N VAL A 50 6.47 16.12 8.52
CA VAL A 50 5.64 15.64 7.41
C VAL A 50 5.69 14.11 7.36
N PRO A 51 4.52 13.42 7.37
CA PRO A 51 4.47 11.98 7.18
C PRO A 51 5.03 11.57 5.82
N CYS A 52 5.91 10.56 5.81
CA CYS A 52 6.56 10.11 4.59
C CYS A 52 6.68 8.58 4.52
N ARG A 53 6.60 8.08 3.28
CA ARG A 53 6.87 6.69 2.96
C ARG A 53 8.23 6.57 2.29
N VAL A 54 9.01 5.59 2.72
CA VAL A 54 10.37 5.40 2.23
C VAL A 54 10.39 4.30 1.18
N ILE A 55 11.02 4.56 0.03
CA ILE A 55 11.44 3.49 -0.89
C ILE A 55 12.82 3.04 -0.44
N ASN A 56 12.87 1.91 0.25
CA ASN A 56 14.09 1.30 0.73
C ASN A 56 14.74 0.46 -0.37
N THR A 57 15.93 0.87 -0.78
CA THR A 57 16.75 0.19 -1.78
C THR A 57 17.77 -0.75 -1.14
N GLY A 58 17.83 -0.88 0.19
CA GLY A 58 18.79 -1.73 0.89
C GLY A 58 18.28 -3.11 1.33
N GLY A 59 17.00 -3.45 1.10
CA GLY A 59 16.40 -4.67 1.65
C GLY A 59 16.38 -4.65 3.19
N ALA A 60 16.46 -5.82 3.83
CA ALA A 60 16.47 -5.91 5.30
C ALA A 60 17.60 -5.08 5.96
N GLY A 61 18.80 -5.05 5.36
CA GLY A 61 19.91 -4.23 5.88
C GLY A 61 19.63 -2.72 5.81
N GLY A 62 18.92 -2.28 4.76
CA GLY A 62 18.46 -0.90 4.62
C GLY A 62 17.44 -0.49 5.68
N LEU A 63 16.54 -1.40 6.10
CA LEU A 63 15.59 -1.15 7.20
C LEU A 63 16.32 -0.94 8.53
N VAL A 64 17.29 -1.80 8.86
CA VAL A 64 18.11 -1.64 10.07
C VAL A 64 18.88 -0.32 10.04
N ALA A 65 19.40 0.08 8.87
CA ALA A 65 20.06 1.36 8.71
C ALA A 65 19.08 2.53 8.90
N LEU A 66 17.87 2.43 8.36
CA LEU A 66 16.81 3.44 8.48
C LEU A 66 16.37 3.62 9.94
N ALA A 67 16.20 2.54 10.70
CA ALA A 67 15.83 2.57 12.13
C ALA A 67 16.83 3.36 12.99
N ARG A 68 18.09 3.45 12.56
CA ARG A 68 19.14 4.19 13.25
C ARG A 68 19.23 5.66 12.85
N ARG A 69 18.47 6.08 11.83
CA ARG A 69 18.42 7.48 11.38
C ARG A 69 17.40 8.25 12.21
N ARG A 70 17.63 9.56 12.31
CA ARG A 70 16.69 10.51 12.90
C ARG A 70 16.45 11.62 11.89
N PHE A 71 15.21 12.07 11.82
CA PHE A 71 14.76 13.12 10.94
C PHE A 71 14.03 14.16 11.79
N GLU A 72 14.23 15.44 11.50
CA GLU A 72 13.62 16.52 12.28
C GLU A 72 12.27 16.95 11.69
N ARG A 73 12.13 16.85 10.37
CA ARG A 73 11.01 17.38 9.59
C ARG A 73 10.26 16.30 8.80
N LEU A 74 10.77 15.08 8.77
CA LEU A 74 10.09 13.91 8.23
C LEU A 74 9.71 12.95 9.36
N ARG A 75 8.50 12.41 9.29
CA ARG A 75 8.07 11.28 10.10
C ARG A 75 7.87 10.08 9.18
N VAL A 76 8.71 9.05 9.31
CA VAL A 76 8.53 7.82 8.53
C VAL A 76 7.27 7.11 9.04
N THR A 77 6.31 6.87 8.16
CA THR A 77 5.04 6.17 8.47
C THR A 77 4.89 4.87 7.69
N GLY A 78 5.70 4.68 6.65
CA GLY A 78 5.79 3.39 5.98
C GLY A 78 7.09 3.22 5.22
N VAL A 79 7.44 1.96 4.94
CA VAL A 79 8.61 1.61 4.13
C VAL A 79 8.22 0.55 3.12
N ARG A 80 8.47 0.83 1.85
CA ARG A 80 8.42 -0.16 0.77
C ARG A 80 9.81 -0.69 0.49
N THR A 81 9.99 -2.01 0.49
CA THR A 81 11.27 -2.66 0.21
C THR A 81 11.09 -3.82 -0.77
N GLY A 82 11.94 -3.90 -1.79
CA GLY A 82 11.95 -5.05 -2.70
C GLY A 82 12.61 -6.28 -2.08
N LEU A 83 12.02 -7.45 -2.31
CA LEU A 83 12.70 -8.72 -2.05
C LEU A 83 13.75 -8.97 -3.14
N ARG A 84 14.97 -9.33 -2.72
CA ARG A 84 16.13 -9.41 -3.61
C ARG A 84 16.69 -10.81 -3.79
N ASP A 85 16.39 -11.70 -2.87
CA ASP A 85 16.88 -13.08 -2.89
C ASP A 85 15.90 -13.92 -3.71
N LEU A 86 16.08 -13.94 -5.03
CA LEU A 86 15.09 -14.50 -5.96
C LEU A 86 14.97 -16.02 -5.85
N ASP A 87 15.94 -16.70 -5.25
CA ASP A 87 15.95 -18.12 -4.94
C ASP A 87 15.40 -18.45 -3.54
N ASP A 88 15.24 -17.45 -2.66
CA ASP A 88 14.71 -17.57 -1.30
C ASP A 88 13.83 -16.36 -0.92
N LEU A 89 12.73 -16.14 -1.65
CA LEU A 89 11.84 -15.01 -1.38
C LEU A 89 11.20 -15.07 0.02
N ALA A 90 10.87 -16.27 0.50
CA ALA A 90 10.32 -16.47 1.84
C ALA A 90 11.33 -16.08 2.92
N GLY A 91 12.58 -16.56 2.84
CA GLY A 91 13.61 -16.15 3.77
C GLY A 91 13.98 -14.67 3.63
N ALA A 92 13.90 -14.08 2.43
CA ALA A 92 14.04 -12.64 2.25
C ALA A 92 12.94 -11.85 2.98
N ALA A 93 11.68 -12.27 2.89
CA ALA A 93 10.56 -11.68 3.60
C ALA A 93 10.73 -11.82 5.13
N ALA A 94 11.13 -13.00 5.63
CA ALA A 94 11.40 -13.21 7.04
C ALA A 94 12.54 -12.31 7.57
N ARG A 95 13.61 -12.12 6.79
CA ARG A 95 14.70 -11.19 7.14
C ARG A 95 14.22 -9.75 7.17
N VAL A 96 13.33 -9.35 6.26
CA VAL A 96 12.66 -8.04 6.30
C VAL A 96 11.82 -7.89 7.56
N ALA A 97 11.01 -8.88 7.92
CA ALA A 97 10.21 -8.87 9.16
C ALA A 97 11.08 -8.73 10.41
N VAL A 98 12.19 -9.47 10.48
CA VAL A 98 13.13 -9.33 11.61
C VAL A 98 13.70 -7.92 11.68
N ALA A 99 14.11 -7.35 10.54
CA ALA A 99 14.63 -5.99 10.48
C ALA A 99 13.56 -4.92 10.80
N ALA A 100 12.31 -5.16 10.43
CA ALA A 100 11.18 -4.28 10.72
C ALA A 100 10.96 -4.05 12.22
N ARG A 101 11.29 -5.04 13.06
CA ARG A 101 11.17 -4.95 14.53
C ARG A 101 12.09 -3.89 15.16
N GLU A 102 13.07 -3.39 14.41
CA GLU A 102 13.93 -2.28 14.85
C GLU A 102 13.30 -0.90 14.60
N LEU A 103 12.26 -0.83 13.76
CA LEU A 103 11.51 0.40 13.49
C LEU A 103 10.41 0.60 14.54
N ASP A 104 9.84 1.81 14.55
CA ASP A 104 8.65 2.09 15.33
C ASP A 104 7.50 1.16 14.87
N PRO A 105 6.77 0.50 15.78
CA PRO A 105 5.69 -0.43 15.43
C PRO A 105 4.54 0.21 14.65
N GLU A 106 4.41 1.54 14.64
CA GLU A 106 3.43 2.26 13.82
C GLU A 106 3.88 2.36 12.33
N VAL A 107 5.15 2.06 12.02
CA VAL A 107 5.65 2.10 10.64
C VAL A 107 5.18 0.88 9.85
N THR A 108 4.36 1.12 8.84
CA THR A 108 3.87 0.06 7.95
C THR A 108 4.98 -0.45 7.03
N ILE A 109 5.24 -1.76 7.03
CA ILE A 109 6.25 -2.38 6.16
C ILE A 109 5.58 -3.10 5.00
N MET A 110 5.91 -2.65 3.78
CA MET A 110 5.44 -3.22 2.52
C MET A 110 6.60 -3.92 1.80
N ILE A 111 6.44 -5.21 1.52
CA ILE A 111 7.39 -5.95 0.68
C ILE A 111 6.93 -5.97 -0.77
N GLU A 112 7.78 -5.52 -1.68
CA GLU A 112 7.55 -5.71 -3.11
C GLU A 112 8.01 -7.12 -3.50
N ILE A 113 7.03 -7.95 -3.87
CA ILE A 113 7.25 -9.37 -4.19
C ILE A 113 7.50 -9.48 -5.70
N PRO A 114 8.73 -9.80 -6.14
CA PRO A 114 9.07 -9.92 -7.56
C PRO A 114 8.34 -11.10 -8.19
N ASP A 115 8.18 -11.06 -9.51
CA ASP A 115 7.69 -12.19 -10.28
C ASP A 115 8.79 -13.23 -10.48
N ALA A 116 8.93 -14.12 -9.51
CA ALA A 116 9.92 -15.17 -9.47
C ALA A 116 9.39 -16.42 -8.75
N PRO A 117 9.96 -17.61 -9.02
CA PRO A 117 9.55 -18.84 -8.35
C PRO A 117 9.56 -18.71 -6.83
N GLY A 118 8.51 -19.22 -6.17
CA GLY A 118 8.39 -19.18 -4.71
C GLY A 118 7.77 -17.91 -4.15
N TRP A 119 7.23 -17.02 -5.00
CA TRP A 119 6.53 -15.82 -4.56
C TRP A 119 5.34 -16.11 -3.64
N GLN A 120 4.61 -17.22 -3.84
CA GLN A 120 3.50 -17.61 -2.96
C GLN A 120 3.98 -17.85 -1.51
N ARG A 121 5.15 -18.47 -1.33
CA ARG A 121 5.74 -18.64 0.00
C ARG A 121 6.15 -17.32 0.66
N ALA A 122 6.47 -16.31 -0.14
CA ALA A 122 6.72 -14.97 0.38
C ALA A 122 5.41 -14.32 0.87
N VAL A 123 4.28 -14.57 0.19
CA VAL A 123 2.95 -14.16 0.67
C VAL A 123 2.59 -14.85 1.98
N GLU A 124 2.75 -16.17 2.07
CA GLU A 124 2.55 -16.92 3.32
C GLU A 124 3.42 -16.36 4.46
N THR A 125 4.68 -16.03 4.17
CA THR A 125 5.58 -15.42 5.16
C THR A 125 5.11 -14.01 5.54
N ALA A 126 4.60 -13.23 4.59
CA ALA A 126 4.07 -11.89 4.86
C ALA A 126 2.88 -11.94 5.82
N GLU A 127 1.94 -12.87 5.60
CA GLU A 127 0.82 -13.12 6.51
C GLU A 127 1.33 -13.45 7.91
N LEU A 128 2.23 -14.45 8.01
CA LEU A 128 2.74 -14.96 9.28
C LEU A 128 3.47 -13.89 10.11
N GLU A 129 4.15 -12.96 9.43
CA GLU A 129 4.93 -11.89 10.04
C GLU A 129 4.18 -10.55 10.12
N GLY A 130 2.93 -10.49 9.67
CA GLY A 130 2.11 -9.26 9.68
C GLY A 130 2.65 -8.15 8.76
N LEU A 131 3.33 -8.52 7.67
CA LEU A 131 3.79 -7.59 6.65
C LEU A 131 2.67 -7.26 5.66
N SER A 132 2.76 -6.10 5.02
CA SER A 132 1.95 -5.76 3.84
C SER A 132 2.71 -6.07 2.54
N ALA A 133 2.00 -6.19 1.43
CA ALA A 133 2.58 -6.42 0.11
C ALA A 133 2.49 -5.19 -0.80
N ALA A 134 3.41 -5.11 -1.74
CA ALA A 134 3.36 -4.23 -2.89
C ALA A 134 3.42 -5.09 -4.16
N VAL A 135 2.39 -4.99 -5.00
CA VAL A 135 2.29 -5.73 -6.26
C VAL A 135 2.25 -4.77 -7.42
N ARG A 136 2.99 -5.05 -8.49
CA ARG A 136 2.95 -4.21 -9.69
C ARG A 136 1.72 -4.52 -10.53
N ASP A 137 1.15 -3.48 -11.13
CA ASP A 137 0.10 -3.58 -12.15
C ASP A 137 0.66 -4.07 -13.50
N GLU A 138 1.24 -5.26 -13.49
CA GLU A 138 1.89 -5.88 -14.65
C GLU A 138 1.67 -7.40 -14.61
N GLY A 139 1.68 -8.04 -15.78
CA GLY A 139 1.61 -9.51 -15.90
C GLY A 139 0.30 -10.11 -15.35
N GLU A 140 0.41 -11.23 -14.63
CA GLU A 140 -0.72 -11.99 -14.05
C GLU A 140 -1.13 -11.42 -12.68
N ILE A 141 -1.47 -10.13 -12.62
CA ILE A 141 -1.86 -9.46 -11.37
C ILE A 141 -3.03 -10.14 -10.65
N VAL A 142 -3.96 -10.75 -11.39
CA VAL A 142 -5.15 -11.42 -10.79
C VAL A 142 -4.75 -12.57 -9.87
N GLU A 143 -3.86 -13.47 -10.30
CA GLU A 143 -3.38 -14.59 -9.47
C GLU A 143 -2.70 -14.08 -8.19
N ARG A 144 -1.95 -12.98 -8.30
CA ARG A 144 -1.29 -12.35 -7.15
C ARG A 144 -2.29 -11.75 -6.17
N LEU A 145 -3.31 -11.06 -6.68
CA LEU A 145 -4.37 -10.48 -5.85
C LEU A 145 -5.16 -11.59 -5.14
N GLU A 146 -5.48 -12.68 -5.83
CA GLU A 146 -6.12 -13.86 -5.24
C GLU A 146 -5.31 -14.41 -4.06
N ALA A 147 -4.03 -14.68 -4.26
CA ALA A 147 -3.16 -15.18 -3.20
C ALA A 147 -3.05 -14.24 -2.00
N LEU A 148 -2.93 -12.93 -2.22
CA LEU A 148 -2.88 -11.92 -1.15
C LEU A 148 -4.20 -11.84 -0.38
N ILE A 149 -5.33 -11.89 -1.08
CA ILE A 149 -6.66 -11.82 -0.46
C ILE A 149 -6.95 -13.10 0.33
N GLU A 150 -6.56 -14.27 -0.20
CA GLU A 150 -6.68 -15.56 0.48
C GLU A 150 -5.87 -15.60 1.77
N ALA A 151 -4.63 -15.10 1.75
CA ALA A 151 -3.75 -15.02 2.91
C ALA A 151 -4.05 -13.83 3.85
N ASP A 152 -5.13 -13.08 3.61
CA ASP A 152 -5.50 -11.85 4.34
C ASP A 152 -4.36 -10.82 4.47
N VAL A 153 -3.44 -10.78 3.49
CA VAL A 153 -2.29 -9.86 3.47
C VAL A 153 -2.75 -8.51 2.90
N PRO A 154 -2.62 -7.40 3.64
CA PRO A 154 -2.91 -6.08 3.10
C PRO A 154 -1.90 -5.70 2.00
N PHE A 155 -2.35 -5.01 0.97
CA PHE A 155 -1.51 -4.72 -0.20
C PHE A 155 -1.76 -3.35 -0.84
N VAL A 156 -0.72 -2.85 -1.50
CA VAL A 156 -0.80 -1.73 -2.45
C VAL A 156 -0.55 -2.23 -3.87
N ILE A 157 -1.27 -1.65 -4.84
CA ILE A 157 -0.96 -1.80 -6.26
C ILE A 157 -0.02 -0.68 -6.66
N THR A 158 1.08 -1.06 -7.29
CA THR A 158 2.19 -0.20 -7.67
C THR A 158 2.39 -0.24 -9.18
N GLY A 159 3.12 0.72 -9.74
CA GLY A 159 3.12 0.92 -11.19
C GLY A 159 1.90 1.78 -11.54
N PRO A 160 2.13 3.07 -11.86
CA PRO A 160 1.07 4.05 -11.79
C PRO A 160 -0.04 3.74 -12.79
N ALA A 161 -1.27 3.53 -12.29
CA ALA A 161 -2.44 3.41 -13.12
C ALA A 161 -2.57 4.68 -13.97
N GLY A 162 -2.60 4.51 -15.29
CA GLY A 162 -2.58 5.62 -16.24
C GLY A 162 -3.95 6.27 -16.50
N SER A 163 -5.03 5.71 -15.95
CA SER A 163 -6.38 6.19 -16.19
C SER A 163 -7.34 5.84 -15.04
N ALA A 164 -8.41 6.63 -14.91
CA ALA A 164 -9.51 6.33 -14.01
C ALA A 164 -10.20 4.98 -14.34
N ASP A 165 -10.26 4.60 -15.63
CA ASP A 165 -10.83 3.32 -16.04
C ASP A 165 -10.02 2.14 -15.48
N ARG A 166 -8.68 2.23 -15.50
CA ARG A 166 -7.83 1.18 -14.93
C ARG A 166 -8.00 1.08 -13.42
N VAL A 167 -8.10 2.21 -12.73
CA VAL A 167 -8.36 2.23 -11.28
C VAL A 167 -9.70 1.55 -10.97
N VAL A 168 -10.76 1.90 -11.70
CA VAL A 168 -12.07 1.23 -11.55
C VAL A 168 -11.94 -0.26 -11.82
N GLU A 169 -11.31 -0.66 -12.92
CA GLU A 169 -11.12 -2.07 -13.27
C GLU A 169 -10.42 -2.85 -12.15
N LEU A 170 -9.33 -2.32 -11.60
CA LEU A 170 -8.61 -2.94 -10.49
C LEU A 170 -9.48 -3.08 -9.24
N ILE A 171 -10.24 -2.04 -8.87
CA ILE A 171 -11.14 -2.11 -7.72
C ILE A 171 -12.21 -3.19 -7.94
N MET A 172 -12.76 -3.27 -9.14
CA MET A 172 -13.80 -4.23 -9.50
C MET A 172 -13.27 -5.68 -9.51
N ILE A 173 -12.04 -5.90 -9.98
CA ILE A 173 -11.34 -7.19 -9.91
C ILE A 173 -11.22 -7.63 -8.45
N ILE A 174 -10.66 -6.77 -7.59
CA ILE A 174 -10.46 -7.06 -6.16
C ILE A 174 -11.79 -7.32 -5.48
N ALA A 175 -12.81 -6.51 -5.78
CA ALA A 175 -14.16 -6.65 -5.23
C ALA A 175 -14.77 -8.02 -5.59
N GLY A 176 -14.60 -8.46 -6.83
CA GLY A 176 -15.02 -9.80 -7.27
C GLY A 176 -14.29 -10.92 -6.52
N ILE A 177 -12.97 -10.83 -6.38
CA ILE A 177 -12.16 -11.82 -5.65
C ILE A 177 -12.57 -11.90 -4.18
N VAL A 178 -12.71 -10.76 -3.51
CA VAL A 178 -13.09 -10.67 -2.09
C VAL A 178 -14.45 -11.32 -1.81
N ASP A 179 -15.38 -11.24 -2.74
CA ASP A 179 -16.73 -11.78 -2.59
C ASP A 179 -16.88 -13.20 -3.17
N GLY A 180 -15.85 -13.75 -3.83
CA GLY A 180 -15.90 -15.06 -4.47
C GLY A 180 -16.89 -15.13 -5.64
N THR A 181 -17.19 -13.98 -6.26
CA THR A 181 -18.18 -13.86 -7.34
C THR A 181 -17.65 -13.02 -8.50
N ALA A 182 -18.32 -13.07 -9.64
CA ALA A 182 -17.99 -12.18 -10.77
C ALA A 182 -18.06 -10.69 -10.32
N PRO A 183 -17.23 -9.80 -10.91
CA PRO A 183 -17.22 -8.39 -10.56
C PRO A 183 -18.63 -7.78 -10.64
N PRO A 184 -19.07 -6.97 -9.65
CA PRO A 184 -20.39 -6.36 -9.70
C PRO A 184 -20.57 -5.47 -10.94
N ALA A 185 -21.81 -5.22 -11.36
CA ALA A 185 -22.09 -4.34 -12.51
C ALA A 185 -22.02 -2.83 -12.18
N GLY A 186 -21.54 -2.47 -11.00
CA GLY A 186 -21.54 -1.11 -10.47
C GLY A 186 -20.57 -0.95 -9.29
N PRO A 187 -20.47 0.26 -8.71
CA PRO A 187 -19.59 0.51 -7.58
C PRO A 187 -19.95 -0.43 -6.42
N PRO A 188 -18.96 -0.87 -5.62
CA PRO A 188 -19.21 -1.70 -4.46
C PRO A 188 -20.28 -1.15 -3.50
N ASP A 189 -20.87 -1.99 -2.66
CA ASP A 189 -21.72 -1.52 -1.56
C ASP A 189 -20.87 -1.12 -0.33
N PRO A 190 -21.44 -0.49 0.72
CA PRO A 190 -20.68 -0.09 1.92
C PRO A 190 -19.97 -1.25 2.64
N ASP A 191 -20.55 -2.45 2.63
CA ASP A 191 -19.99 -3.61 3.32
C ASP A 191 -18.81 -4.17 2.52
N GLN A 192 -18.97 -4.25 1.20
CA GLN A 192 -17.92 -4.59 0.25
C GLN A 192 -16.78 -3.57 0.33
N GLY A 193 -17.10 -2.28 0.45
CA GLY A 193 -16.17 -1.21 0.74
C GLY A 193 -15.31 -1.44 1.98
N ARG A 194 -15.92 -1.87 3.09
CA ARG A 194 -15.17 -2.19 4.32
C ARG A 194 -14.26 -3.40 4.14
N ARG A 195 -14.71 -4.44 3.43
CA ARG A 195 -13.88 -5.61 3.12
C ARG A 195 -12.70 -5.24 2.21
N LEU A 196 -12.92 -4.38 1.23
CA LEU A 196 -11.89 -3.85 0.34
C LEU A 196 -10.84 -3.07 1.12
N ARG A 197 -11.25 -2.10 1.95
CA ARG A 197 -10.32 -1.25 2.74
C ARG A 197 -9.46 -2.04 3.74
N ARG A 198 -9.92 -3.20 4.19
CA ARG A 198 -9.12 -4.08 5.06
C ARG A 198 -7.90 -4.65 4.32
N ARG A 199 -7.97 -4.79 2.99
CA ARG A 199 -6.96 -5.48 2.18
C ARG A 199 -6.25 -4.55 1.21
N LEU A 200 -7.01 -3.81 0.40
CA LEU A 200 -6.46 -2.81 -0.49
C LEU A 200 -6.12 -1.55 0.32
N LEU A 201 -4.83 -1.42 0.61
CA LEU A 201 -4.27 -0.22 1.20
C LEU A 201 -4.31 0.91 0.16
N GLY A 202 -3.90 0.66 -1.09
CA GLY A 202 -3.90 1.72 -2.10
C GLY A 202 -3.52 1.34 -3.51
N ILE A 203 -3.66 2.30 -4.42
CA ILE A 203 -3.30 2.18 -5.83
C ILE A 203 -2.44 3.40 -6.21
N GLU A 204 -1.23 3.17 -6.72
CA GLU A 204 -0.38 4.23 -7.27
C GLU A 204 -0.95 4.72 -8.60
N VAL A 205 -0.93 6.04 -8.81
CA VAL A 205 -1.55 6.70 -9.97
C VAL A 205 -0.59 7.72 -10.59
N ALA A 206 -0.61 7.85 -11.92
CA ALA A 206 0.35 8.71 -12.64
C ALA A 206 0.04 10.20 -12.46
N GLU A 207 -1.24 10.55 -12.59
CA GLU A 207 -1.75 11.91 -12.53
C GLU A 207 -2.91 11.97 -11.53
N PRO A 208 -2.64 12.09 -10.22
CA PRO A 208 -3.66 11.97 -9.17
C PRO A 208 -4.88 12.87 -9.41
N ALA A 209 -4.65 14.14 -9.78
CA ALA A 209 -5.73 15.10 -10.02
C ALA A 209 -6.61 14.72 -11.23
N ALA A 210 -6.00 14.28 -12.33
CA ALA A 210 -6.74 13.87 -13.53
C ALA A 210 -7.53 12.59 -13.28
N ILE A 211 -6.96 11.65 -12.53
CA ILE A 211 -7.61 10.39 -12.16
C ILE A 211 -8.76 10.63 -11.19
N ALA A 212 -8.57 11.49 -10.17
CA ALA A 212 -9.63 11.86 -9.25
C ALA A 212 -10.83 12.48 -9.98
N GLN A 213 -10.58 13.43 -10.89
CA GLN A 213 -11.64 14.01 -11.73
C GLN A 213 -12.32 12.93 -12.59
N GLY A 214 -11.55 12.06 -13.24
CA GLY A 214 -12.09 10.98 -14.07
C GLY A 214 -12.94 9.98 -13.30
N LEU A 215 -12.62 9.71 -12.03
CA LEU A 215 -13.44 8.89 -11.14
C LEU A 215 -14.75 9.61 -10.77
N THR A 216 -14.67 10.90 -10.41
CA THR A 216 -15.85 11.74 -10.15
C THR A 216 -16.82 11.74 -11.33
N ASP A 217 -16.31 11.92 -12.55
CA ASP A 217 -17.11 11.92 -13.79
C ASP A 217 -17.84 10.58 -14.02
N ARG A 218 -17.30 9.48 -13.48
CA ARG A 218 -17.88 8.13 -13.54
C ARG A 218 -18.83 7.84 -12.38
N GLY A 219 -19.11 8.82 -11.52
CA GLY A 219 -19.93 8.66 -10.33
C GLY A 219 -19.23 7.93 -9.19
N TRP A 220 -17.91 7.77 -9.25
CA TRP A 220 -17.10 7.26 -8.15
C TRP A 220 -16.74 8.44 -7.25
N PRO A 221 -17.10 8.40 -5.95
CA PRO A 221 -16.81 9.51 -5.08
C PRO A 221 -15.29 9.60 -4.82
N THR A 222 -14.75 10.80 -4.99
CA THR A 222 -13.42 11.22 -4.52
C THR A 222 -13.65 12.24 -3.41
N ALA A 223 -12.78 12.34 -2.39
CA ALA A 223 -12.95 13.46 -1.46
C ALA A 223 -12.30 14.75 -1.96
N HIS A 224 -12.44 15.75 -1.11
CA HIS A 224 -11.94 17.10 -1.20
C HIS A 224 -11.25 17.41 0.12
#